data_AF-A0A496VY32-F1
#
_entry.id   AF-A0A496VY32-F1
#
_cell.length_a   1.000
_cell.length_b   1.000
_cell.length_c   1.000
_cell.angle_alpha   90.00
_cell.angle_beta   90.00
_cell.angle_gamma   90.00
#
_symmetry.space_group_name_H-M   'P 1'
#
loop_
_entity.id
_entity.type
_entity.pdbx_description
1 polymer ?
#
loop_
_entity_poly.entity_id
_entity_poly.type
_entity_poly.pdbx_seq_one_letter_code
_entity_poly.pdbx_strand_id
1 'polypeptide(L)'
;MKIEEEIRKLATKYSLQLQTKIDERVSQMKTDDLSHFLIYQVLGITNEEGHLIDVYQNKGRFLYKYAGSYLEETTKMCFLHAFPESGSVRIENTLGVKPKTFEIDCLTGQDAIEIKWRDATTDGDHITKEHTRIKVIANAGYKPIRIMFYYPNRQQAIRIQQTLETLYQGIEGEYYYGDAAWQYVMDRTGINLKAILVNIAKENQANDS
;
A
#
# COMPACT_ATOMS: atom_id res chain seq x y z
N MET A 1 6.01 23.67 -5.56
CA MET A 1 4.88 24.11 -6.41
C MET A 1 4.53 23.09 -7.50
N LYS A 2 5.42 22.75 -8.45
CA LYS A 2 5.06 21.80 -9.54
C LYS A 2 4.64 20.40 -9.04
N ILE A 3 5.42 19.77 -8.15
CA ILE A 3 5.11 18.41 -7.65
C ILE A 3 3.85 18.36 -6.79
N GLU A 4 3.57 19.41 -6.02
CA GLU A 4 2.36 19.50 -5.19
C GLU A 4 1.10 19.53 -6.04
N GLU A 5 1.09 20.32 -7.12
CA GLU A 5 -0.02 20.34 -8.08
C GLU A 5 -0.20 19.00 -8.80
N GLU A 6 0.88 18.30 -9.12
CA GLU A 6 0.82 16.96 -9.71
C GLU A 6 0.22 15.94 -8.74
N ILE A 7 0.62 15.96 -7.46
CA ILE A 7 0.03 15.12 -6.41
C ILE A 7 -1.46 15.45 -6.23
N ARG A 8 -1.85 16.72 -6.27
CA ARG A 8 -3.27 17.15 -6.21
C ARG A 8 -4.09 16.58 -7.36
N LYS A 9 -3.59 16.70 -8.59
CA LYS A 9 -4.22 16.10 -9.77
C LYS A 9 -4.36 14.58 -9.64
N LEU A 10 -3.34 13.93 -9.08
CA LEU A 10 -3.38 12.49 -8.82
C LEU A 10 -4.45 12.14 -7.77
N ALA A 11 -4.58 12.93 -6.71
CA ALA A 11 -5.62 12.74 -5.68
C ALA A 11 -7.03 12.81 -6.28
N THR A 12 -7.30 13.82 -7.13
CA THR A 12 -8.58 13.94 -7.84
C THR A 12 -8.84 12.74 -8.74
N LYS A 13 -7.84 12.29 -9.50
CA LYS A 13 -7.94 11.11 -10.36
C LYS A 13 -8.28 9.85 -9.56
N TYR A 14 -7.57 9.59 -8.47
CA TYR A 14 -7.80 8.41 -7.63
C TYR A 14 -9.18 8.45 -6.96
N SER A 15 -9.61 9.61 -6.48
CA SER A 15 -10.93 9.80 -5.89
C SER A 15 -12.05 9.48 -6.89
N LEU A 16 -11.98 10.04 -8.10
CA LEU A 16 -12.96 9.77 -9.15
C LEU A 16 -13.00 8.28 -9.54
N GLN A 17 -11.83 7.67 -9.74
CA GLN A 17 -11.75 6.25 -10.08
C GLN A 17 -12.27 5.34 -8.97
N LEU A 18 -12.00 5.66 -7.70
CA LEU A 18 -12.54 4.93 -6.55
C LEU A 18 -14.07 5.00 -6.54
N GLN A 19 -14.62 6.20 -6.71
CA GLN A 19 -16.07 6.42 -6.76
C GLN A 19 -16.70 5.61 -7.89
N THR A 20 -16.15 5.69 -9.10
CA THR A 20 -16.63 4.90 -10.25
C THR A 20 -16.62 3.41 -9.96
N LYS A 21 -15.55 2.86 -9.37
CA LYS A 21 -15.47 1.42 -9.07
C LYS A 21 -16.46 0.99 -8.00
N ILE A 22 -16.69 1.83 -6.99
CA ILE A 22 -17.70 1.57 -5.97
C ILE A 22 -19.09 1.55 -6.61
N ASP A 23 -19.44 2.54 -7.41
CA ASP A 23 -20.76 2.65 -8.02
C ASP A 23 -21.04 1.52 -9.01
N GLU A 24 -20.05 1.17 -9.85
CA GLU A 24 -20.12 0.02 -10.75
C GLU A 24 -20.41 -1.27 -9.97
N ARG A 25 -19.66 -1.54 -8.90
CA ARG A 25 -19.83 -2.78 -8.15
C ARG A 25 -21.16 -2.82 -7.41
N VAL A 26 -21.56 -1.72 -6.76
CA VAL A 26 -22.86 -1.63 -6.07
C VAL A 26 -24.02 -1.80 -7.05
N SER A 27 -23.90 -1.28 -8.28
CA SER A 27 -24.91 -1.50 -9.32
C SER A 27 -24.99 -2.96 -9.75
N GLN A 28 -23.84 -3.61 -9.99
CA GLN A 28 -23.77 -5.04 -10.35
C GLN A 28 -24.39 -5.94 -9.26
N MET A 29 -24.16 -5.62 -7.99
CA MET A 29 -24.70 -6.38 -6.85
C MET A 29 -26.23 -6.47 -6.82
N LYS A 30 -26.95 -5.60 -7.54
CA LYS A 30 -28.42 -5.68 -7.66
C LYS A 30 -28.88 -6.90 -8.46
N THR A 31 -28.00 -7.47 -9.27
CA THR A 31 -28.28 -8.63 -10.14
C THR A 31 -27.44 -9.85 -9.78
N ASP A 32 -26.66 -9.79 -8.70
CA ASP A 32 -25.86 -10.92 -8.23
C ASP A 32 -26.79 -12.04 -7.72
N ASP A 33 -26.34 -13.29 -7.87
CA ASP A 33 -26.97 -14.41 -7.17
C ASP A 33 -26.77 -14.26 -5.65
N LEU A 34 -27.84 -14.44 -4.88
CA LEU A 34 -27.86 -14.30 -3.42
C LEU A 34 -28.08 -15.66 -2.74
N SER A 35 -27.91 -16.77 -3.45
CA SER A 35 -28.13 -18.12 -2.89
C SER A 35 -27.27 -18.40 -1.65
N HIS A 36 -26.08 -17.79 -1.54
CA HIS A 36 -25.20 -17.89 -0.38
C HIS A 36 -25.78 -17.27 0.89
N PHE A 37 -26.81 -16.42 0.80
CA PHE A 37 -27.46 -15.82 1.98
C PHE A 37 -28.14 -16.86 2.87
N LEU A 38 -28.41 -18.06 2.37
CA LEU A 38 -28.81 -19.20 3.22
C LEU A 38 -27.79 -19.43 4.34
N ILE A 39 -26.49 -19.34 4.05
CA ILE A 39 -25.44 -19.51 5.06
C ILE A 39 -25.44 -18.35 6.05
N TYR A 40 -25.70 -17.13 5.59
CA TYR A 40 -25.82 -15.96 6.48
C TYR A 40 -26.99 -16.16 7.46
N GLN A 41 -28.13 -16.64 6.98
CA GLN A 41 -29.30 -16.94 7.81
C GLN A 41 -29.04 -18.07 8.81
N VAL A 42 -28.32 -19.13 8.41
CA VAL A 42 -27.89 -20.20 9.33
C VAL A 42 -27.04 -19.63 10.48
N LEU A 43 -26.28 -18.57 10.22
CA LEU A 43 -25.50 -17.84 11.22
C LEU A 43 -26.29 -16.76 11.97
N GLY A 44 -27.61 -16.65 11.73
CA GLY A 44 -28.49 -15.68 12.38
C GLY A 44 -28.51 -14.28 11.74
N ILE A 45 -27.91 -14.11 10.56
CA ILE A 45 -27.85 -12.83 9.85
C ILE A 45 -29.01 -12.72 8.85
N THR A 46 -29.72 -11.60 8.89
CA THR A 46 -30.85 -11.35 7.97
C THR A 46 -30.36 -11.07 6.55
N ASN A 47 -31.23 -11.19 5.54
CA ASN A 47 -30.89 -10.83 4.16
C ASN A 47 -30.49 -9.35 4.01
N GLU A 48 -31.16 -8.45 4.74
CA GLU A 48 -30.86 -7.02 4.71
C GLU A 48 -29.47 -6.75 5.29
N GLU A 49 -29.18 -7.31 6.47
CA GLU A 49 -27.88 -7.18 7.11
C GLU A 49 -26.76 -7.82 6.25
N GLY A 50 -27.00 -9.00 5.70
CA GLY A 50 -26.08 -9.68 4.79
C GLY A 50 -25.76 -8.84 3.55
N HIS A 51 -26.76 -8.20 2.95
CA HIS A 51 -26.56 -7.30 1.82
C HIS A 51 -25.72 -6.07 2.20
N LEU A 52 -26.00 -5.45 3.36
CA LEU A 52 -25.21 -4.32 3.84
C LEU A 52 -23.76 -4.72 4.11
N ILE A 53 -23.53 -5.88 4.73
CA ILE A 53 -22.18 -6.42 4.97
C ILE A 53 -21.43 -6.57 3.65
N ASP A 54 -22.03 -7.23 2.65
CA ASP A 54 -21.41 -7.42 1.34
C ASP A 54 -21.09 -6.06 0.67
N VAL A 55 -21.99 -5.08 0.75
CA VAL A 55 -21.76 -3.72 0.20
C VAL A 55 -20.57 -3.04 0.88
N TYR A 56 -20.53 -3.03 2.21
CA TYR A 56 -19.44 -2.39 2.95
C TYR A 56 -18.12 -3.13 2.79
N GLN A 57 -18.13 -4.45 2.68
CA GLN A 57 -16.93 -5.24 2.39
C GLN A 57 -16.34 -4.85 1.03
N ASN A 58 -17.17 -4.73 -0.02
CA ASN A 58 -16.72 -4.31 -1.34
C ASN A 58 -16.18 -2.88 -1.33
N LYS A 59 -16.90 -1.94 -0.69
CA LYS A 59 -16.44 -0.55 -0.53
C LYS A 59 -15.10 -0.48 0.22
N GLY A 60 -14.98 -1.19 1.34
CA GLY A 60 -13.76 -1.26 2.13
C GLY A 60 -12.58 -1.83 1.35
N ARG A 61 -12.80 -2.90 0.58
CA ARG A 61 -11.77 -3.50 -0.30
C ARG A 61 -11.25 -2.50 -1.33
N PHE A 62 -12.13 -1.77 -2.01
CA PHE A 62 -11.72 -0.74 -2.97
C PHE A 62 -10.98 0.40 -2.28
N LEU A 63 -11.50 0.92 -1.17
CA LEU A 63 -10.83 1.99 -0.42
C LEU A 63 -9.40 1.60 -0.03
N TYR A 64 -9.19 0.41 0.54
CA TYR A 64 -7.86 -0.05 0.95
C TYR A 64 -6.91 -0.20 -0.24
N LYS A 65 -7.40 -0.72 -1.37
CA LYS A 65 -6.62 -0.84 -2.60
C LYS A 65 -6.19 0.54 -3.12
N TYR A 66 -7.14 1.46 -3.27
CA TYR A 66 -6.89 2.78 -3.84
C TYR A 66 -6.03 3.65 -2.92
N ALA A 67 -6.23 3.58 -1.60
CA ALA A 67 -5.36 4.24 -0.63
C ALA A 67 -3.91 3.75 -0.74
N GLY A 68 -3.72 2.43 -0.87
CA GLY A 68 -2.40 1.84 -1.06
C GLY A 68 -1.72 2.30 -2.34
N SER A 69 -2.40 2.15 -3.48
CA SER A 69 -1.85 2.54 -4.78
C SER A 69 -1.59 4.05 -4.88
N TYR A 70 -2.47 4.89 -4.34
CA TYR A 70 -2.28 6.35 -4.33
C TYR A 70 -1.04 6.74 -3.52
N LEU A 71 -0.87 6.20 -2.31
CA LEU A 71 0.26 6.57 -1.47
C LEU A 71 1.59 6.01 -2.03
N GLU A 72 1.55 4.83 -2.64
CA GLU A 72 2.69 4.28 -3.38
C GLU A 72 3.08 5.18 -4.55
N GLU A 73 2.13 5.56 -5.42
CA GLU A 73 2.39 6.36 -6.61
C GLU A 73 2.87 7.78 -6.26
N THR A 74 2.25 8.44 -5.27
CA THR A 74 2.71 9.77 -4.80
C THR A 74 4.12 9.71 -4.20
N THR A 75 4.45 8.65 -3.48
CA THR A 75 5.81 8.44 -2.96
C THR A 75 6.81 8.24 -4.11
N LYS A 76 6.48 7.41 -5.10
CA LYS A 76 7.29 7.22 -6.32
C LYS A 76 7.48 8.55 -7.06
N MET A 77 6.46 9.41 -7.13
CA MET A 77 6.57 10.74 -7.73
C MET A 77 7.57 11.64 -6.97
N CYS A 78 7.59 11.61 -5.63
CA CYS A 78 8.58 12.34 -4.85
C CYS A 78 10.01 11.87 -5.18
N PHE A 79 10.24 10.56 -5.25
CA PHE A 79 11.54 10.02 -5.61
C PHE A 79 11.92 10.33 -7.05
N LEU A 80 11.00 10.22 -8.01
CA LEU A 80 11.25 10.56 -9.41
C LEU A 80 11.63 12.05 -9.59
N HIS A 81 11.02 12.94 -8.79
CA HIS A 81 11.34 14.36 -8.83
C HIS A 81 12.77 14.66 -8.33
N ALA A 82 13.23 13.95 -7.29
CA ALA A 82 14.57 14.14 -6.72
C ALA A 82 15.65 13.31 -7.43
N PHE A 83 15.27 12.16 -8.00
CA PHE A 83 16.13 11.18 -8.65
C PHE A 83 15.47 10.76 -9.97
N PRO A 84 15.78 11.45 -11.09
CA PRO A 84 15.13 11.20 -12.39
C PRO A 84 15.27 9.77 -12.94
N GLU A 85 16.33 9.07 -12.53
CA GLU A 85 16.58 7.66 -12.90
C GLU A 85 15.86 6.65 -12.00
N SER A 86 15.11 7.12 -11.00
CA SER A 86 14.38 6.23 -10.11
C SER A 86 13.14 5.65 -10.78
N GLY A 87 12.79 4.43 -10.39
CA GLY A 87 11.64 3.77 -10.97
C GLY A 87 11.48 2.35 -10.47
N SER A 88 10.38 1.72 -10.88
CA SER A 88 10.12 0.32 -10.54
C SER A 88 10.98 -0.60 -11.39
N VAL A 89 11.60 -1.60 -10.76
CA VAL A 89 12.48 -2.58 -11.41
C VAL A 89 12.01 -3.97 -11.04
N ARG A 90 12.08 -4.90 -12.00
CA ARG A 90 11.87 -6.32 -11.72
C ARG A 90 13.20 -7.05 -11.72
N ILE A 91 13.41 -7.86 -10.69
CA ILE A 91 14.58 -8.73 -10.56
C ILE A 91 14.15 -10.19 -10.62
N GLU A 92 14.98 -11.03 -11.23
CA GLU A 92 14.75 -12.48 -11.28
C GLU A 92 14.84 -13.10 -9.89
N ASN A 93 13.94 -14.02 -9.59
CA ASN A 93 13.99 -14.79 -8.35
C ASN A 93 15.06 -15.89 -8.47
N THR A 94 16.22 -15.64 -7.84
CA THR A 94 17.36 -16.57 -7.86
C THR A 94 17.31 -17.62 -6.75
N LEU A 95 16.34 -17.53 -5.82
CA LEU A 95 16.26 -18.40 -4.63
C LEU A 95 15.03 -19.32 -4.61
N GLY A 96 14.13 -19.21 -5.58
CA GLY A 96 12.92 -20.03 -5.65
C GLY A 96 12.29 -20.06 -7.03
N VAL A 97 11.24 -20.87 -7.19
CA VAL A 97 10.56 -21.09 -8.47
C VAL A 97 9.38 -20.11 -8.69
N LYS A 98 8.75 -19.68 -7.59
CA LYS A 98 7.62 -18.74 -7.61
C LYS A 98 7.74 -17.71 -6.47
N PRO A 99 7.43 -16.42 -6.72
CA PRO A 99 7.20 -15.83 -8.04
C PRO A 99 8.47 -15.87 -8.91
N LYS A 100 8.34 -15.74 -10.24
CA LYS A 100 9.50 -15.74 -11.15
C LYS A 100 10.38 -14.50 -10.96
N THR A 101 9.74 -13.37 -10.68
CA THR A 101 10.41 -12.10 -10.44
C THR A 101 9.86 -11.46 -9.17
N PHE A 102 10.68 -10.61 -8.56
CA PHE A 102 10.24 -9.67 -7.55
C PHE A 102 10.26 -8.26 -8.13
N GLU A 103 9.22 -7.49 -7.81
CA GLU A 103 9.19 -6.07 -8.13
C GLU A 103 9.79 -5.29 -6.95
N ILE A 104 10.66 -4.33 -7.29
CA ILE A 104 11.14 -3.27 -6.43
C ILE A 104 10.29 -2.05 -6.78
N ASP A 105 9.57 -1.49 -5.80
CA ASP A 105 8.66 -0.38 -6.05
C ASP A 105 9.41 0.85 -6.58
N CYS A 106 10.54 1.20 -5.94
CA CYS A 106 11.37 2.31 -6.36
C CYS A 106 12.86 2.00 -6.13
N LEU A 107 13.63 1.90 -7.21
CA LEU A 107 15.08 1.80 -7.15
C LEU A 107 15.70 3.19 -7.25
N THR A 108 16.59 3.55 -6.33
CA THR A 108 17.37 4.80 -6.36
C THR A 108 18.86 4.51 -6.17
N GLY A 109 19.61 4.39 -7.27
CA GLY A 109 20.99 3.90 -7.22
C GLY A 109 21.03 2.46 -6.72
N GLN A 110 21.62 2.23 -5.54
CA GLN A 110 21.66 0.90 -4.90
C GLN A 110 20.46 0.64 -3.96
N ASP A 111 19.68 1.67 -3.63
CA ASP A 111 18.60 1.54 -2.66
C ASP A 111 17.34 0.99 -3.33
N ALA A 112 16.95 -0.24 -2.98
CA ALA A 112 15.74 -0.90 -3.44
C ALA A 112 14.62 -0.71 -2.42
N ILE A 113 13.77 0.30 -2.67
CA ILE A 113 12.74 0.76 -1.75
C ILE A 113 11.43 0.03 -2.03
N GLU A 114 10.91 -0.65 -1.01
CA GLU A 114 9.54 -1.14 -0.92
C GLU A 114 8.66 -0.12 -0.21
N ILE A 115 7.52 0.21 -0.80
CA ILE A 115 6.60 1.23 -0.29
C ILE A 115 5.33 0.57 0.21
N LYS A 116 4.96 0.85 1.47
CA LYS A 116 3.72 0.37 2.08
C LYS A 116 2.95 1.52 2.70
N TRP A 117 1.69 1.69 2.30
CA TRP A 117 0.80 2.61 3.00
C TRP A 117 0.52 2.12 4.42
N ARG A 118 0.13 0.86 4.55
CA ARG A 118 -0.14 0.16 5.80
C ARG A 118 0.03 -1.32 5.56
N ASP A 119 0.66 -2.03 6.49
CA ASP A 119 0.68 -3.49 6.44
C ASP A 119 -0.47 -4.08 7.27
N ALA A 120 -1.22 -5.00 6.67
CA ALA A 120 -2.32 -5.73 7.27
C ALA A 120 -1.98 -7.21 7.53
N THR A 121 -0.76 -7.64 7.22
CA THR A 121 -0.35 -9.04 7.19
C THR A 121 -0.59 -9.73 8.54
N THR A 122 -1.36 -10.82 8.53
CA THR A 122 -1.60 -11.71 9.68
C THR A 122 -0.98 -13.10 9.51
N ASP A 123 -0.53 -13.47 8.30
CA ASP A 123 -0.22 -14.87 7.97
C ASP A 123 1.27 -15.07 7.64
N GLY A 124 1.83 -16.21 8.07
CA GLY A 124 3.27 -16.53 7.99
C GLY A 124 3.81 -16.71 6.57
N ASP A 125 2.96 -17.04 5.59
CA ASP A 125 3.35 -17.17 4.19
C ASP A 125 3.90 -15.86 3.61
N HIS A 126 3.34 -14.73 4.04
CA HIS A 126 3.79 -13.41 3.63
C HIS A 126 5.20 -13.09 4.15
N ILE A 127 5.53 -13.51 5.38
CA ILE A 127 6.87 -13.31 5.95
C ILE A 127 7.91 -14.11 5.17
N THR A 128 7.59 -15.36 4.83
CA THR A 128 8.51 -16.23 4.08
C THR A 128 8.78 -15.68 2.68
N LYS A 129 7.74 -15.19 2.01
CA LYS A 129 7.87 -14.52 0.71
C LYS A 129 8.72 -13.26 0.80
N GLU A 130 8.49 -12.45 1.84
CA GLU A 130 9.25 -11.23 2.08
C GLU A 130 10.72 -11.51 2.35
N HIS A 131 11.01 -12.48 3.20
CA HIS A 131 12.37 -12.93 3.50
C HIS A 131 13.11 -13.40 2.24
N THR A 132 12.43 -14.16 1.38
CA THR A 132 13.01 -14.58 0.09
C THR A 132 13.29 -13.37 -0.79
N ARG A 133 12.33 -12.43 -0.89
CA ARG A 133 12.47 -11.23 -1.70
C ARG A 133 13.70 -10.41 -1.30
N ILE A 134 13.84 -10.09 -0.01
CA ILE A 134 14.91 -9.21 0.45
C ILE A 134 16.30 -9.83 0.26
N LYS A 135 16.41 -11.16 0.35
CA LYS A 135 17.64 -11.89 0.03
C LYS A 135 17.97 -11.84 -1.47
N VAL A 136 16.97 -11.99 -2.33
CA VAL A 136 17.18 -11.86 -3.78
C VAL A 136 17.63 -10.45 -4.14
N ILE A 137 17.02 -9.41 -3.54
CA ILE A 137 17.43 -8.02 -3.70
C ILE A 137 18.88 -7.81 -3.26
N ALA A 138 19.23 -8.26 -2.05
CA ALA A 138 20.59 -8.15 -1.51
C ALA A 138 21.62 -8.88 -2.38
N ASN A 139 21.31 -10.11 -2.83
CA ASN A 139 22.18 -10.88 -3.71
C ASN A 139 22.37 -10.24 -5.10
N ALA A 140 21.40 -9.42 -5.55
CA ALA A 140 21.52 -8.63 -6.76
C ALA A 140 22.39 -7.36 -6.58
N GLY A 141 22.93 -7.13 -5.37
CA GLY A 141 23.79 -6.00 -5.06
C GLY A 141 23.03 -4.73 -4.65
N TYR A 142 21.74 -4.84 -4.35
CA TYR A 142 20.92 -3.72 -3.89
C TYR A 142 20.71 -3.76 -2.38
N LYS A 143 20.60 -2.59 -1.75
CA LYS A 143 20.23 -2.46 -0.35
C LYS A 143 18.70 -2.48 -0.22
N PRO A 144 18.10 -3.49 0.42
CA PRO A 144 16.65 -3.54 0.60
C PRO A 144 16.23 -2.54 1.67
N ILE A 145 15.29 -1.66 1.33
CA ILE A 145 14.74 -0.66 2.23
C ILE A 145 13.23 -0.79 2.24
N ARG A 146 12.61 -0.77 3.40
CA ARG A 146 11.16 -0.77 3.54
C ARG A 146 10.68 0.47 4.24
N ILE A 147 9.71 1.15 3.63
CA ILE A 147 9.01 2.27 4.25
C ILE A 147 7.53 1.94 4.42
N MET A 148 7.03 2.08 5.64
CA MET A 148 5.63 1.83 5.98
C MET A 148 4.98 3.02 6.69
N PHE A 149 4.11 3.75 6.01
CA PHE A 149 3.59 5.02 6.53
C PHE A 149 2.68 4.90 7.75
N TYR A 150 1.88 3.84 7.84
CA TYR A 150 0.96 3.60 8.95
C TYR A 150 1.22 2.22 9.58
N TYR A 151 1.55 2.21 10.87
CA TYR A 151 1.80 0.99 11.63
C TYR A 151 0.49 0.24 11.95
N PRO A 152 0.47 -1.10 12.00
CA PRO A 152 -0.72 -1.84 12.39
C PRO A 152 -1.05 -1.69 13.88
N ASN A 153 -2.34 -1.82 14.22
CA ASN A 153 -2.82 -1.74 15.60
C ASN A 153 -2.96 -3.12 16.29
N ARG A 154 -3.17 -4.19 15.51
CA ARG A 154 -3.43 -5.53 16.07
C ARG A 154 -2.11 -6.16 16.54
N GLN A 155 -2.08 -6.69 17.76
CA GLN A 155 -0.86 -7.27 18.36
C GLN A 155 -0.19 -8.33 17.48
N GLN A 156 -0.97 -9.17 16.79
CA GLN A 156 -0.43 -10.16 15.86
C GLN A 156 0.32 -9.50 14.70
N ALA A 157 -0.28 -8.50 14.05
CA ALA A 157 0.34 -7.78 12.96
C ALA A 157 1.59 -7.01 13.44
N ILE A 158 1.56 -6.43 14.64
CA ILE A 158 2.73 -5.77 15.25
C ILE A 158 3.92 -6.74 15.37
N ARG A 159 3.71 -7.94 15.91
CA ARG A 159 4.76 -8.97 16.02
C ARG A 159 5.35 -9.36 14.66
N ILE A 160 4.49 -9.43 13.64
CA ILE A 160 4.93 -9.70 12.27
C ILE A 160 5.83 -8.59 11.76
N GLN A 161 5.45 -7.32 11.95
CA GLN A 161 6.27 -6.18 11.51
C GLN A 161 7.62 -6.12 12.25
N GLN A 162 7.67 -6.42 13.55
CA GLN A 162 8.93 -6.53 14.30
C GLN A 162 9.84 -7.64 13.78
N THR A 163 9.25 -8.77 13.37
CA THR A 163 9.99 -9.87 12.73
C THR A 163 10.56 -9.40 11.38
N LEU A 164 9.76 -8.72 10.56
CA LEU A 164 10.22 -8.17 9.29
C LEU A 164 11.35 -7.15 9.47
N GLU A 165 11.23 -6.25 10.43
CA GLU A 165 12.28 -5.28 10.76
C GLU A 165 13.60 -5.98 11.08
N THR A 166 13.58 -7.01 11.92
CA THR A 166 14.76 -7.82 12.25
C THR A 166 15.36 -8.50 11.01
N LEU A 167 14.50 -9.00 10.10
CA LEU A 167 14.95 -9.64 8.85
C LEU A 167 15.64 -8.64 7.91
N TYR A 168 15.12 -7.42 7.79
CA TYR A 168 15.75 -6.36 7.00
C TYR A 168 17.11 -5.97 7.59
N GLN A 169 17.17 -5.72 8.90
CA GLN A 169 18.41 -5.36 9.58
C GLN A 169 19.47 -6.48 9.49
N GLY A 170 19.05 -7.74 9.58
CA GLY A 170 19.94 -8.91 9.50
C GLY A 170 20.63 -9.11 8.15
N ILE A 171 20.23 -8.38 7.11
CA ILE A 171 20.88 -8.38 5.78
C ILE A 171 21.40 -7.00 5.39
N GLU A 172 21.69 -6.15 6.38
CA GLU A 172 22.17 -4.77 6.20
C GLU A 172 21.17 -3.85 5.45
N GLY A 173 19.90 -4.24 5.42
CA GLY A 173 18.79 -3.42 4.93
C GLY A 173 18.24 -2.46 5.98
N GLU A 174 17.26 -1.67 5.58
CA GLU A 174 16.63 -0.66 6.43
C GLU A 174 15.11 -0.83 6.51
N TYR A 175 14.53 -0.44 7.65
CA TYR A 175 13.11 -0.54 7.91
C TYR A 175 12.63 0.73 8.63
N TYR A 176 11.75 1.47 7.99
CA TYR A 176 11.17 2.70 8.53
C TYR A 176 9.65 2.57 8.60
N TYR A 177 9.07 3.06 9.69
CA TYR A 177 7.62 3.10 9.81
C TYR A 177 7.11 4.35 10.53
N GLY A 178 5.83 4.66 10.33
CA GLY A 178 5.19 5.82 10.95
C GLY A 178 5.89 7.12 10.57
N ASP A 179 6.18 7.98 11.54
CA ASP A 179 6.86 9.26 11.31
C ASP A 179 8.26 9.09 10.71
N ALA A 180 8.97 8.00 11.01
CA ALA A 180 10.28 7.73 10.39
C ALA A 180 10.16 7.46 8.88
N ALA A 181 9.06 6.83 8.42
CA ALA A 181 8.83 6.63 6.99
C ALA A 181 8.51 7.95 6.28
N TRP A 182 7.73 8.83 6.91
CA TRP A 182 7.48 10.18 6.39
C TRP A 182 8.76 11.01 6.32
N GLN A 183 9.58 10.95 7.37
CA GLN A 183 10.85 11.66 7.45
C GLN A 183 11.84 11.13 6.41
N TYR A 184 11.89 9.81 6.20
CA TYR A 184 12.74 9.21 5.16
C TYR A 184 12.44 9.80 3.78
N VAL A 185 11.16 9.93 3.39
CA VAL A 185 10.81 10.58 2.11
C VAL A 185 11.28 12.03 2.09
N MET A 186 11.03 12.80 3.16
CA MET A 186 11.46 14.20 3.25
C MET A 186 12.98 14.35 3.14
N ASP A 187 13.75 13.56 3.89
CA ASP A 187 15.21 13.62 3.91
C ASP A 187 15.82 13.24 2.56
N ARG A 188 15.22 12.24 1.90
CA ARG A 188 15.73 11.74 0.63
C ARG A 188 15.36 12.62 -0.55
N THR A 189 14.16 13.20 -0.57
CA THR A 189 13.65 13.91 -1.74
C THR A 189 13.50 15.41 -1.55
N GLY A 190 13.66 15.92 -0.32
CA GLY A 190 13.36 17.31 0.04
C GLY A 190 11.87 17.66 0.00
N ILE A 191 10.97 16.67 -0.12
CA ILE A 191 9.52 16.89 -0.30
C ILE A 191 8.77 16.41 0.93
N ASN A 192 8.04 17.33 1.57
CA ASN A 192 7.20 16.99 2.71
C ASN A 192 5.85 16.43 2.23
N LEU A 193 5.85 15.15 1.82
CA LEU A 193 4.66 14.47 1.31
C LEU A 193 3.51 14.50 2.32
N LYS A 194 3.80 14.28 3.62
CA LYS A 194 2.78 14.30 4.68
C LYS A 194 2.04 15.65 4.74
N ALA A 195 2.77 16.77 4.67
CA ALA A 195 2.18 18.10 4.68
C ALA A 195 1.29 18.35 3.45
N ILE A 196 1.74 17.93 2.26
CA ILE A 196 0.95 18.03 1.02
C ILE A 196 -0.39 17.27 1.17
N LEU A 197 -0.33 16.02 1.64
CA LEU A 197 -1.52 15.20 1.84
C LEU A 197 -2.48 15.78 2.87
N VAL A 198 -1.95 16.34 3.97
CA VAL A 198 -2.77 17.03 4.99
C VAL A 198 -3.47 18.26 4.40
N ASN A 199 -2.80 19.04 3.56
CA ASN A 199 -3.41 20.21 2.92
C ASN A 199 -4.55 19.80 1.97
N ILE A 200 -4.31 18.78 1.12
CA ILE A 200 -5.36 18.21 0.25
C ILE A 200 -6.56 17.75 1.07
N ALA A 201 -6.33 17.04 2.18
CA ALA A 201 -7.41 16.55 3.03
C ALA A 201 -8.25 17.69 3.64
N LYS A 202 -7.60 18.78 4.10
CA LYS A 202 -8.29 19.95 4.63
C LYS A 202 -9.14 20.67 3.58
N GLU A 203 -8.62 20.81 2.37
CA GLU A 203 -9.34 21.45 1.27
C GLU A 203 -10.59 20.64 0.87
N ASN A 204 -10.48 19.31 0.84
CA ASN A 204 -11.63 18.45 0.57
C ASN A 204 -12.71 18.61 1.65
N GLN A 205 -12.33 18.64 2.92
CA GLN A 205 -13.29 18.86 4.03
C GLN A 205 -13.99 20.21 3.94
N ALA A 206 -13.28 21.26 3.54
CA ALA A 206 -13.85 22.59 3.37
C ALA A 206 -14.85 22.67 2.20
N ASN A 207 -14.66 21.85 1.15
CA ASN A 207 -15.57 21.80 0.00
C ASN A 207 -16.81 20.92 0.25
N ASP A 208 -16.74 19.99 1.20
CA ASP A 208 -17.87 19.14 1.62
C ASP A 208 -18.76 19.82 2.71
N SER A 209 -18.38 21.00 3.19
CA SER A 209 -19.08 21.80 4.21
C SER A 209 -19.93 22.89 3.59
#